data_AF-A0A5J4Q1Y0-F1
#
_entry.id   AF-A0A5J4Q1Y0-F1
#
_cell.length_a   1.000
_cell.length_b   1.000
_cell.length_c   1.000
_cell.angle_alpha   90.00
_cell.angle_beta   90.00
_cell.angle_gamma   90.00
#
_symmetry.space_group_name_H-M   'P 1'
#
loop_
_entity.id
_entity.type
_entity.pdbx_description
1 polymer ?
#
loop_
_entity_poly.entity_id
_entity_poly.type
_entity_poly.pdbx_seq_one_letter_code
_entity_poly.pdbx_strand_id
1 'polypeptide(L)'
;MNKFSFLVLLIVSAVSPVKGDEGMWLLQLMQEQHSIDMMKKQGLKLNALDIYNPGGASLKDAVGIFGGGCTGEIISSEGLILTNHHCGYGYIQQHSSVENDYLTNGFWATSRDKELPTQGLTFTFIERIDDVTDIVNAKITNNEITENESFATSFLRNLAKELHQNGNMKDKQGIVPQVLPFYAGNKFYLIYKMVYSDIRMVAAPPSAVGKFGGETDNWMWPRHTGDFSLFRIYAGKEGEPVAYNPDNMPLRTKKHLSISIKGLEEGDYTMIMGFPGSTSRYLTVSEVKERMEAVNSPLIRIREARQAVLKKEMEASDKIRIQYASAYAGSSNYWKNSIGMNKAIKDNNVLNIKAEQEKDFIRFAGERNNADYMKVIKEIDTKVAEIQPLMYQRTCLTETFRRGIAFRAPSYTLYDDMAAAIKAKNLDRITQLKGDFIKAYELIHNKDYDHETDRKVAKVLFPLYADMIPANLRPDVYNVITREFKGDYNKFIDAIYDHSIMA
;
A
#
# COMPACT_ATOMS: atom_id res chain seq x y z
N MET A 1 -63.23 46.98 -7.61
CA MET A 1 -62.21 47.28 -8.65
C MET A 1 -60.91 47.65 -7.95
N ASN A 2 -59.79 47.16 -8.50
CA ASN A 2 -58.37 47.31 -8.11
C ASN A 2 -57.91 46.43 -6.93
N LYS A 3 -57.26 45.29 -7.19
CA LYS A 3 -55.85 45.07 -7.61
C LYS A 3 -54.85 45.39 -6.50
N PHE A 4 -54.37 44.36 -5.79
CA PHE A 4 -53.02 44.34 -5.25
C PHE A 4 -52.44 42.91 -5.24
N SER A 5 -51.21 42.83 -5.74
CA SER A 5 -50.43 41.67 -6.14
C SER A 5 -50.25 40.56 -5.10
N PHE A 6 -50.43 39.31 -5.54
CA PHE A 6 -49.71 38.15 -4.98
C PHE A 6 -48.63 37.75 -6.00
N LEU A 7 -47.42 38.27 -5.82
CA LEU A 7 -46.22 37.75 -6.48
C LEU A 7 -45.54 36.84 -5.46
N VAL A 8 -45.82 35.54 -5.53
CA VAL A 8 -45.06 34.53 -4.79
C VAL A 8 -43.68 34.45 -5.45
N LEU A 9 -42.69 35.06 -4.79
CA LEU A 9 -41.29 34.96 -5.16
C LEU A 9 -40.83 33.51 -4.89
N LEU A 10 -40.80 32.68 -5.92
CA LEU A 10 -39.99 31.46 -5.93
C LEU A 10 -38.52 31.89 -5.85
N ILE A 11 -37.96 31.96 -4.65
CA ILE A 11 -36.51 31.89 -4.45
C ILE A 11 -36.15 30.41 -4.60
N VAL A 12 -36.06 29.95 -5.85
CA VAL A 12 -35.23 28.79 -6.17
C VAL A 12 -33.81 29.29 -6.00
N SER A 13 -33.25 29.12 -4.81
CA SER A 13 -31.82 29.20 -4.59
C SER A 13 -31.19 28.25 -5.60
N ALA A 14 -30.61 28.81 -6.66
CA ALA A 14 -29.68 28.09 -7.51
C ALA A 14 -28.50 27.70 -6.62
N VAL A 15 -28.63 26.56 -5.95
CA VAL A 15 -27.50 25.82 -5.41
C VAL A 15 -26.75 25.35 -6.65
N SER A 16 -25.87 26.20 -7.16
CA SER A 16 -24.81 25.75 -8.04
C SER A 16 -24.20 24.53 -7.36
N PRO A 17 -24.09 23.37 -8.01
CA PRO A 17 -23.32 22.29 -7.43
C PRO A 17 -21.93 22.87 -7.19
N VAL A 18 -21.58 23.04 -5.91
CA VAL A 18 -20.20 23.27 -5.54
C VAL A 18 -19.50 22.04 -6.06
N LYS A 19 -18.80 22.17 -7.19
CA LYS A 19 -17.80 21.18 -7.57
C LYS A 19 -16.80 21.23 -6.43
N GLY A 20 -16.91 20.29 -5.49
CA GLY A 20 -15.82 20.07 -4.57
C GLY A 20 -14.64 19.72 -5.45
N ASP A 21 -13.51 20.43 -5.31
CA ASP A 21 -12.28 19.90 -5.89
C ASP A 21 -11.89 18.72 -4.98
N GLU A 22 -12.32 17.51 -5.31
CA GLU A 22 -11.92 16.33 -4.55
C GLU A 22 -10.46 16.01 -4.91
N GLY A 23 -9.59 16.05 -3.91
CA GLY A 23 -8.15 15.89 -4.07
C GLY A 23 -7.48 15.33 -2.81
N MET A 24 -6.26 14.83 -2.99
CA MET A 24 -5.38 14.44 -1.88
C MET A 24 -4.34 15.54 -1.73
N TRP A 25 -4.60 16.46 -0.82
CA TRP A 25 -3.89 17.73 -0.69
C TRP A 25 -2.66 17.60 0.21
N LEU A 26 -1.60 18.36 -0.12
CA LEU A 26 -0.41 18.41 0.73
C LEU A 26 -0.64 19.44 1.82
N LEU A 27 -0.61 19.02 3.07
CA LEU A 27 -0.96 19.89 4.20
C LEU A 27 -0.10 21.17 4.26
N GLN A 28 1.18 21.08 3.89
CA GLN A 28 2.07 22.24 3.85
C GLN A 28 1.69 23.29 2.79
N LEU A 29 0.96 22.88 1.74
CA LEU A 29 0.56 23.73 0.63
C LEU A 29 -0.90 24.17 0.75
N MET A 30 -1.55 23.96 1.90
CA MET A 30 -3.00 24.20 2.03
C MET A 30 -3.44 25.61 1.59
N GLN A 31 -2.61 26.61 1.87
CA GLN A 31 -2.85 28.00 1.45
C GLN A 31 -2.67 28.18 -0.06
N GLU A 32 -1.53 27.73 -0.62
CA GLU A 32 -1.23 27.78 -2.06
C GLU A 32 -2.27 27.02 -2.89
N GLN A 33 -2.81 25.93 -2.33
CA GLN A 33 -3.83 25.09 -2.95
C GLN A 33 -5.26 25.64 -2.76
N HIS A 34 -5.43 26.77 -2.06
CA HIS A 34 -6.74 27.33 -1.67
C HIS A 34 -7.67 26.35 -0.93
N SER A 35 -7.12 25.23 -0.43
CA SER A 35 -7.88 24.15 0.20
C SER A 35 -8.50 24.58 1.53
N ILE A 36 -7.81 25.41 2.32
CA ILE A 36 -8.34 25.89 3.60
C ILE A 36 -9.58 26.77 3.41
N ASP A 37 -9.61 27.63 2.39
CA ASP A 37 -10.75 28.50 2.11
C ASP A 37 -11.97 27.67 1.67
N MET A 38 -11.73 26.63 0.87
CA MET A 38 -12.75 25.67 0.46
C MET A 38 -13.29 24.90 1.67
N MET A 39 -12.41 24.37 2.53
CA MET A 39 -12.81 23.64 3.75
C MET A 39 -13.63 24.53 4.68
N LYS A 40 -13.26 25.80 4.85
CA LYS A 40 -14.03 26.76 5.67
C LYS A 40 -15.42 27.02 5.08
N LYS A 41 -15.54 27.17 3.76
CA LYS A 41 -16.84 27.28 3.07
C LYS A 41 -17.72 26.05 3.27
N GLN A 42 -17.12 24.87 3.41
CA GLN A 42 -17.82 23.60 3.67
C GLN A 42 -18.15 23.36 5.15
N GLY A 43 -17.72 24.23 6.07
CA GLY A 43 -18.07 24.15 7.49
C GLY A 43 -16.91 23.90 8.45
N LEU A 44 -15.66 23.85 7.97
CA LEU A 44 -14.49 23.76 8.85
C LEU A 44 -14.40 24.97 9.79
N LYS A 45 -14.30 24.70 11.09
CA LYS A 45 -14.14 25.74 12.13
C LYS A 45 -12.68 25.94 12.58
N LEU A 46 -11.79 25.02 12.22
CA LEU A 46 -10.36 25.09 12.52
C LEU A 46 -9.63 26.08 11.60
N ASN A 47 -8.51 26.61 12.08
CA ASN A 47 -7.59 27.37 11.25
C ASN A 47 -6.55 26.45 10.60
N ALA A 48 -5.85 26.95 9.57
CA ALA A 48 -4.81 26.18 8.89
C ALA A 48 -3.73 25.65 9.85
N LEU A 49 -3.29 26.47 10.80
CA LEU A 49 -2.27 26.10 11.79
C LEU A 49 -2.76 25.07 12.82
N ASP A 50 -4.07 24.93 13.03
CA ASP A 50 -4.59 23.86 13.87
C ASP A 50 -4.43 22.50 13.18
N ILE A 51 -4.50 22.47 11.84
CA ILE A 51 -4.36 21.26 11.01
C ILE A 51 -2.88 20.94 10.76
N TYR A 52 -2.10 21.92 10.32
CA TYR A 52 -0.67 21.79 10.03
C TYR A 52 0.09 23.02 10.48
N ASN A 53 0.96 22.84 11.47
CA ASN A 53 1.88 23.86 11.94
C ASN A 53 3.33 23.34 11.82
N PRO A 54 4.19 23.95 10.98
CA PRO A 54 5.58 23.52 10.87
C PRO A 54 6.42 23.88 12.10
N GLY A 55 6.01 24.88 12.89
CA GLY A 55 6.73 25.39 14.06
C GLY A 55 6.11 25.03 15.41
N GLY A 56 5.03 24.24 15.45
CA GLY A 56 4.30 23.94 16.68
C GLY A 56 3.38 22.73 16.55
N ALA A 57 2.67 22.40 17.64
CA ALA A 57 1.75 21.26 17.66
C ALA A 57 0.49 21.54 16.82
N SER A 58 0.07 20.54 16.03
CA SER A 58 -1.13 20.57 15.19
C SER A 58 -1.72 19.17 15.04
N LEU A 59 -2.84 19.01 14.32
CA LEU A 59 -3.45 17.70 14.08
C LEU A 59 -2.51 16.72 13.38
N LYS A 60 -1.55 17.20 12.58
CA LYS A 60 -0.51 16.34 11.96
C LYS A 60 0.24 15.49 12.99
N ASP A 61 0.42 16.00 14.21
CA ASP A 61 1.21 15.33 15.26
C ASP A 61 0.42 14.23 15.97
N ALA A 62 -0.87 14.08 15.65
CA ALA A 62 -1.72 13.00 16.11
C ALA A 62 -2.00 11.96 15.01
N VAL A 63 -1.51 12.13 13.79
CA VAL A 63 -1.75 11.22 12.65
C VAL A 63 -0.42 10.68 12.15
N GLY A 64 -0.32 9.36 12.01
CA GLY A 64 0.92 8.70 11.59
C GLY A 64 0.69 7.51 10.70
N ILE A 65 1.77 7.06 10.06
CA ILE A 65 1.77 5.84 9.25
C ILE A 65 1.84 4.67 10.22
N PHE A 66 0.82 3.82 10.17
CA PHE A 66 0.77 2.57 10.91
C PHE A 66 1.39 1.45 10.04
N GLY A 67 2.51 0.90 10.50
CA GLY A 67 3.32 -0.03 9.73
C GLY A 67 3.85 0.60 8.45
N GLY A 68 3.65 -0.08 7.32
CA GLY A 68 4.13 0.34 6.00
C GLY A 68 3.06 0.76 5.00
N GLY A 69 1.78 0.77 5.38
CA GLY A 69 0.69 0.93 4.39
C GLY A 69 -0.67 1.38 4.92
N CYS A 70 -0.79 1.67 6.21
CA CYS A 70 -2.02 2.17 6.81
C CYS A 70 -1.79 3.52 7.49
N THR A 71 -2.90 4.18 7.82
CA THR A 71 -2.92 5.34 8.72
C THR A 71 -3.37 4.88 10.10
N GLY A 72 -2.83 5.51 11.14
CA GLY A 72 -3.41 5.45 12.48
C GLY A 72 -3.37 6.82 13.15
N GLU A 73 -4.20 6.97 14.16
CA GLU A 73 -4.37 8.22 14.88
C GLU A 73 -4.22 8.04 16.39
N ILE A 74 -3.62 9.03 17.04
CA ILE A 74 -3.39 9.06 18.48
C ILE A 74 -4.63 9.59 19.17
N ILE A 75 -5.23 8.79 20.04
CA ILE A 75 -6.48 9.12 20.75
C ILE A 75 -6.30 9.26 22.27
N SER A 76 -5.05 9.29 22.76
CA SER A 76 -4.74 9.57 24.17
C SER A 76 -3.39 10.25 24.34
N SER A 77 -3.17 10.86 25.51
CA SER A 77 -1.88 11.45 25.90
C SER A 77 -0.75 10.43 26.06
N GLU A 78 -1.07 9.13 26.08
CA GLU A 78 -0.12 8.02 26.31
C GLU A 78 -0.01 7.09 25.09
N GLY A 79 -0.06 7.68 23.90
CA GLY A 79 0.32 7.01 22.66
C GLY A 79 -0.64 5.90 22.20
N LEU A 80 -1.88 5.86 22.70
CA LEU A 80 -2.91 4.94 22.19
C LEU A 80 -3.25 5.28 20.74
N ILE A 81 -3.02 4.32 19.85
CA ILE A 81 -3.30 4.37 18.43
C ILE A 81 -4.66 3.71 18.18
N LEU A 82 -5.52 4.38 17.41
CA LEU A 82 -6.65 3.79 16.71
C LEU A 82 -6.27 3.58 15.25
N THR A 83 -6.58 2.41 14.70
CA THR A 83 -6.46 2.10 13.27
C THR A 83 -7.50 1.03 12.91
N ASN A 84 -7.57 0.62 11.65
CA ASN A 84 -8.51 -0.42 11.24
C ASN A 84 -8.11 -1.81 11.74
N HIS A 85 -9.09 -2.70 11.91
CA HIS A 85 -8.86 -4.11 12.23
C HIS A 85 -8.06 -4.78 11.10
N HIS A 86 -8.38 -4.48 9.83
CA HIS A 86 -7.64 -5.04 8.69
C HIS A 86 -6.18 -4.52 8.61
N CYS A 87 -5.90 -3.32 9.13
CA CYS A 87 -4.54 -2.77 9.25
C CYS A 87 -3.73 -3.50 10.32
N GLY A 88 -4.36 -3.83 11.45
CA GLY A 88 -3.78 -4.65 12.52
C GLY A 88 -3.75 -6.15 12.20
N TYR A 89 -4.42 -6.62 11.15
CA TYR A 89 -4.76 -8.04 10.96
C TYR A 89 -3.57 -8.99 10.88
N GLY A 90 -2.52 -8.60 10.16
CA GLY A 90 -1.28 -9.40 10.10
C GLY A 90 -0.62 -9.54 11.48
N TYR A 91 -0.73 -8.52 12.32
CA TYR A 91 -0.19 -8.53 13.68
C TYR A 91 -1.11 -9.27 14.67
N ILE A 92 -2.43 -9.19 14.51
CA ILE A 92 -3.38 -10.01 15.26
C ILE A 92 -3.14 -11.50 14.95
N GLN A 93 -2.95 -11.83 13.67
CA GLN A 93 -2.58 -13.18 13.22
C GLN A 93 -1.22 -13.61 13.77
N GLN A 94 -0.22 -12.71 13.79
CA GLN A 94 1.11 -13.00 14.35
C GLN A 94 1.04 -13.50 15.80
N HIS A 95 0.13 -12.93 16.59
CA HIS A 95 -0.11 -13.31 17.99
C HIS A 95 -1.09 -14.47 18.17
N SER A 96 -1.77 -14.91 17.10
CA SER A 96 -2.78 -15.97 17.18
C SER A 96 -2.18 -17.36 17.06
N SER A 97 -2.75 -18.31 17.80
CA SER A 97 -2.51 -19.76 17.66
C SER A 97 -3.84 -20.51 17.76
N VAL A 98 -3.81 -21.84 17.60
CA VAL A 98 -5.01 -22.66 17.81
C VAL A 98 -5.50 -22.54 19.26
N GLU A 99 -4.58 -22.42 20.22
CA GLU A 99 -4.87 -22.25 21.64
C GLU A 99 -5.31 -20.83 21.99
N ASN A 100 -4.72 -19.82 21.34
CA ASN A 100 -5.01 -18.40 21.56
C ASN A 100 -5.46 -17.74 20.25
N ASP A 101 -6.67 -18.04 19.81
CA ASP A 101 -7.19 -17.53 18.54
C ASP A 101 -7.78 -16.12 18.69
N TYR A 102 -6.91 -15.10 18.64
CA TYR A 102 -7.33 -13.70 18.70
C TYR A 102 -8.06 -13.23 17.43
N LEU A 103 -7.90 -13.92 16.29
CA LEU A 103 -8.67 -13.62 15.09
C LEU A 103 -10.15 -13.92 15.33
N THR A 104 -10.48 -15.07 15.93
CA THR A 104 -11.86 -15.46 16.20
C THR A 104 -12.42 -14.76 17.43
N ASN A 105 -11.66 -14.72 18.52
CA ASN A 105 -12.16 -14.30 19.83
C ASN A 105 -11.94 -12.82 20.14
N GLY A 106 -11.11 -12.13 19.35
CA GLY A 106 -10.60 -10.81 19.70
C GLY A 106 -9.58 -10.85 20.83
N PHE A 107 -9.09 -9.67 21.22
CA PHE A 107 -8.10 -9.49 22.27
C PHE A 107 -8.35 -8.17 22.98
N TRP A 108 -8.17 -8.14 24.30
CA TRP A 108 -8.31 -6.95 25.13
C TRP A 108 -7.33 -7.00 26.29
N ALA A 109 -6.26 -6.21 26.25
CA ALA A 109 -5.32 -6.09 27.35
C ALA A 109 -6.00 -5.40 28.55
N THR A 110 -5.99 -6.06 29.71
CA THR A 110 -6.59 -5.54 30.95
C THR A 110 -5.69 -4.55 31.70
N SER A 111 -4.41 -4.49 31.34
CA SER A 111 -3.39 -3.61 31.91
C SER A 111 -2.19 -3.46 30.96
N ARG A 112 -1.29 -2.50 31.21
CA ARG A 112 -0.14 -2.20 30.34
C ARG A 112 0.85 -3.35 30.19
N ASP A 113 1.02 -4.16 31.23
CA ASP A 113 1.85 -5.37 31.20
C ASP A 113 1.25 -6.51 30.36
N LYS A 114 -0.03 -6.40 29.98
CA LYS A 114 -0.72 -7.35 29.10
C LYS A 114 -0.75 -6.91 27.63
N GLU A 115 -0.31 -5.69 27.31
CA GLU A 115 -0.20 -5.24 25.91
C GLU A 115 0.90 -6.05 25.19
N LEU A 116 0.60 -6.62 24.02
CA LEU A 116 1.48 -7.60 23.35
C LEU A 116 2.54 -6.91 22.49
N PRO A 117 3.85 -7.07 22.76
CA PRO A 117 4.91 -6.51 21.92
C PRO A 117 4.81 -7.04 20.49
N THR A 118 4.71 -6.14 19.51
CA THR A 118 4.40 -6.51 18.13
C THR A 118 5.63 -6.32 17.24
N GLN A 119 6.42 -7.38 17.10
CA GLN A 119 7.70 -7.33 16.39
C GLN A 119 7.51 -6.94 14.92
N GLY A 120 8.31 -5.96 14.45
CA GLY A 120 8.31 -5.50 13.07
C GLY A 120 7.21 -4.47 12.74
N LEU A 121 6.30 -4.18 13.68
CA LEU A 121 5.38 -3.06 13.57
C LEU A 121 6.09 -1.76 13.95
N THR A 122 5.88 -0.71 13.15
CA THR A 122 6.35 0.64 13.44
C THR A 122 5.19 1.62 13.40
N PHE A 123 5.35 2.74 14.08
CA PHE A 123 4.49 3.91 13.91
C PHE A 123 5.34 5.11 13.53
N THR A 124 5.01 5.75 12.41
CA THR A 124 5.84 6.79 11.82
C THR A 124 5.10 8.12 11.77
N PHE A 125 5.64 9.13 12.47
CA PHE A 125 5.15 10.51 12.37
C PHE A 125 5.89 11.28 11.28
N ILE A 126 5.21 12.28 10.72
CA ILE A 126 5.85 13.27 9.83
C ILE A 126 6.24 14.50 10.64
N GLU A 127 7.55 14.67 10.83
CA GLU A 127 8.10 15.78 11.59
C GLU A 127 8.15 17.05 10.74
N ARG A 128 8.67 16.93 9.53
CA ARG A 128 8.84 18.06 8.60
C ARG A 128 8.88 17.57 7.15
N ILE A 129 8.48 18.45 6.23
CA ILE A 129 8.62 18.24 4.79
C ILE A 129 9.22 19.52 4.19
N ASP A 130 10.29 19.37 3.41
CA ASP A 130 10.98 20.47 2.73
C ASP A 130 10.88 20.28 1.20
N ASP A 131 10.65 21.36 0.44
CA ASP A 131 10.77 21.34 -1.03
C ASP A 131 12.25 21.38 -1.43
N VAL A 132 12.70 20.35 -2.14
CA VAL A 132 14.08 20.16 -2.60
C VAL A 132 14.17 20.11 -4.12
N THR A 133 13.13 20.58 -4.81
CA THR A 133 13.02 20.54 -6.28
C THR A 133 14.18 21.26 -6.94
N ASP A 134 14.55 22.46 -6.46
CA ASP A 134 15.64 23.25 -7.05
C ASP A 134 16.99 22.55 -6.92
N ILE A 135 17.20 21.77 -5.85
CA ILE A 135 18.43 20.99 -5.66
C ILE A 135 18.51 19.87 -6.72
N VAL A 136 17.41 19.17 -6.96
CA VAL A 136 17.36 18.10 -7.98
C VAL A 136 17.53 18.70 -9.38
N ASN A 137 16.84 19.80 -9.68
CA ASN A 137 16.95 20.50 -10.98
C ASN A 137 18.35 21.05 -11.25
N ALA A 138 19.05 21.53 -10.22
CA ALA A 138 20.43 21.96 -10.33
C ALA A 138 21.35 20.77 -10.69
N LYS A 139 21.16 19.60 -10.07
CA LYS A 139 21.93 18.38 -10.41
C LYS A 139 21.71 17.93 -11.86
N ILE A 140 20.48 18.04 -12.36
CA ILE A 140 20.15 17.76 -13.77
C ILE A 140 20.84 18.77 -14.69
N THR A 141 20.67 20.07 -14.42
CA THR A 141 21.27 21.16 -15.22
C THR A 141 22.79 21.07 -15.28
N ASN A 142 23.43 20.65 -14.18
CA ASN A 142 24.88 20.47 -14.09
C ASN A 142 25.38 19.14 -14.70
N ASN A 143 24.50 18.34 -15.30
CA ASN A 143 24.79 17.00 -15.84
C ASN A 143 25.38 16.02 -14.80
N GLU A 144 25.07 16.19 -13.51
CA GLU A 144 25.44 15.23 -12.47
C GLU A 144 24.57 13.97 -12.53
N ILE A 145 23.32 14.14 -12.95
CA ILE A 145 22.33 13.09 -13.16
C ILE A 145 21.47 13.42 -14.40
N THR A 146 20.85 12.40 -14.96
CA THR A 146 19.77 12.53 -15.94
C THR A 146 18.41 12.68 -15.26
N GLU A 147 17.39 13.12 -16.01
CA GLU A 147 16.00 13.15 -15.53
C GLU A 147 15.53 11.77 -15.08
N ASN A 148 15.87 10.70 -15.81
CA ASN A 148 15.49 9.34 -15.45
C ASN A 148 16.14 8.89 -14.13
N GLU A 149 17.41 9.26 -13.90
CA GLU A 149 18.11 8.98 -12.65
C GLU A 149 17.52 9.73 -11.45
N SER A 150 16.82 10.85 -11.67
CA SER A 150 16.12 11.57 -10.58
C SER A 150 15.03 10.72 -9.91
N PHE A 151 14.50 9.70 -10.60
CA PHE A 151 13.53 8.74 -10.05
C PHE A 151 14.18 7.51 -9.41
N ALA A 152 15.48 7.32 -9.58
CA ALA A 152 16.16 6.14 -9.10
C ALA A 152 16.16 6.09 -7.57
N THR A 153 15.76 4.95 -6.99
CA THR A 153 15.75 4.75 -5.53
C THR A 153 17.13 4.99 -4.90
N SER A 154 18.20 4.65 -5.61
CA SER A 154 19.58 4.90 -5.18
C SER A 154 19.88 6.41 -5.05
N PHE A 155 19.53 7.20 -6.07
CA PHE A 155 19.70 8.65 -6.08
C PHE A 155 18.90 9.30 -4.94
N LEU A 156 17.59 9.04 -4.89
CA LEU A 156 16.69 9.63 -3.89
C LEU A 156 17.13 9.32 -2.45
N ARG A 157 17.58 8.08 -2.19
CA ARG A 157 18.10 7.67 -0.88
C ARG A 157 19.40 8.40 -0.53
N ASN A 158 20.33 8.52 -1.49
CA ASN A 158 21.60 9.19 -1.26
C ASN A 158 21.40 10.69 -1.02
N LEU A 159 20.55 11.34 -1.82
CA LEU A 159 20.17 12.75 -1.65
C LEU A 159 19.52 12.99 -0.27
N ALA A 160 18.59 12.12 0.14
CA ALA A 160 17.96 12.21 1.45
C ALA A 160 18.99 12.16 2.59
N LYS A 161 19.97 11.26 2.49
CA LYS A 161 21.05 11.13 3.47
C LYS A 161 21.94 12.37 3.51
N GLU A 162 22.37 12.86 2.34
CA GLU A 162 23.19 14.05 2.20
C GLU A 162 22.50 15.28 2.83
N LEU A 163 21.26 15.57 2.43
CA LEU A 163 20.50 16.72 2.92
C LEU A 163 20.20 16.62 4.43
N HIS A 164 19.98 15.42 4.95
CA HIS A 164 19.81 15.23 6.38
C HIS A 164 21.09 15.48 7.16
N GLN A 165 22.24 14.96 6.71
CA GLN A 165 23.54 15.13 7.38
C GLN A 165 24.00 16.59 7.45
N ASN A 166 23.63 17.38 6.43
CA ASN A 166 23.94 18.81 6.37
C ASN A 166 22.86 19.71 7.01
N GLY A 167 21.73 19.13 7.43
CA GLY A 167 20.58 19.85 7.97
C GLY A 167 20.54 19.94 9.50
N ASN A 168 19.60 20.73 10.01
CA ASN A 168 19.38 20.95 11.45
C ASN A 168 18.66 19.79 12.17
N MET A 169 18.30 18.72 11.46
CA MET A 169 17.65 17.53 12.03
C MET A 169 18.61 16.36 12.26
N LYS A 170 19.90 16.49 11.89
CA LYS A 170 20.90 15.41 11.92
C LYS A 170 21.12 14.79 13.30
N ASP A 171 21.00 15.61 14.36
CA ASP A 171 21.29 15.19 15.74
C ASP A 171 20.03 14.66 16.45
N LYS A 172 18.87 14.67 15.79
CA LYS A 172 17.60 14.22 16.37
C LYS A 172 17.45 12.72 16.17
N GLN A 173 17.54 11.97 17.27
CA GLN A 173 17.38 10.51 17.28
C GLN A 173 16.03 10.07 16.69
N GLY A 174 16.04 8.99 15.92
CA GLY A 174 14.84 8.38 15.33
C GLY A 174 14.35 9.00 14.02
N ILE A 175 15.02 10.05 13.53
CA ILE A 175 14.72 10.66 12.24
C ILE A 175 15.23 9.79 11.09
N VAL A 176 14.33 9.49 10.14
CA VAL A 176 14.62 8.81 8.88
C VAL A 176 14.24 9.73 7.73
N PRO A 177 15.22 10.31 6.98
CA PRO A 177 14.93 11.17 5.84
C PRO A 177 14.51 10.35 4.62
N GLN A 178 13.61 10.90 3.80
CA GLN A 178 13.21 10.30 2.54
C GLN A 178 12.88 11.38 1.50
N VAL A 179 13.57 11.39 0.36
CA VAL A 179 13.16 12.21 -0.79
C VAL A 179 12.19 11.40 -1.65
N LEU A 180 11.09 12.03 -2.05
CA LEU A 180 10.10 11.44 -2.96
C LEU A 180 9.77 12.40 -4.11
N PRO A 181 9.60 11.89 -5.34
CA PRO A 181 9.06 12.66 -6.45
C PRO A 181 7.55 12.81 -6.32
N PHE A 182 7.04 13.98 -6.70
CA PHE A 182 5.64 14.34 -6.77
C PHE A 182 5.34 14.92 -8.16
N TYR A 183 4.06 14.86 -8.57
CA TYR A 183 3.62 15.34 -9.89
C TYR A 183 4.47 14.80 -11.04
N ALA A 184 4.70 13.47 -11.07
CA ALA A 184 5.54 12.81 -12.05
C ALA A 184 6.97 13.40 -12.18
N GLY A 185 7.55 13.85 -11.06
CA GLY A 185 8.92 14.40 -11.02
C GLY A 185 9.01 15.91 -11.19
N ASN A 186 7.88 16.62 -11.33
CA ASN A 186 7.90 18.10 -11.37
C ASN A 186 8.18 18.73 -10.00
N LYS A 187 8.05 17.96 -8.91
CA LYS A 187 8.40 18.37 -7.55
C LYS A 187 9.13 17.25 -6.82
N PHE A 188 10.04 17.61 -5.93
CA PHE A 188 10.71 16.69 -5.02
C PHE A 188 10.61 17.21 -3.60
N TYR A 189 10.11 16.36 -2.68
CA TYR A 189 10.00 16.70 -1.28
C TYR A 189 10.88 15.81 -0.42
N LEU A 190 11.65 16.41 0.48
CA LEU A 190 12.38 15.73 1.55
C LEU A 190 11.49 15.63 2.79
N ILE A 191 11.12 14.41 3.15
CA ILE A 191 10.26 14.09 4.28
C ILE A 191 11.11 13.57 5.44
N TYR A 192 11.07 14.26 6.56
CA TYR A 192 11.68 13.80 7.81
C TYR A 192 10.66 13.01 8.63
N LYS A 193 10.91 11.72 8.77
CA LYS A 193 10.03 10.78 9.45
C LYS A 193 10.57 10.45 10.83
N MET A 194 9.75 10.49 11.88
CA MET A 194 10.11 9.97 13.19
C MET A 194 9.53 8.57 13.36
N VAL A 195 10.37 7.55 13.50
CA VAL A 195 9.96 6.14 13.47
C VAL A 195 10.06 5.51 14.87
N TYR A 196 8.93 5.10 15.43
CA TYR A 196 8.86 4.30 16.66
C TYR A 196 8.71 2.82 16.33
N SER A 197 9.44 1.94 17.02
CA SER A 197 9.48 0.50 16.75
C SER A 197 9.03 -0.39 17.91
N ASP A 198 8.83 0.16 19.11
CA ASP A 198 8.13 -0.55 20.20
C ASP A 198 6.64 -0.20 20.14
N ILE A 199 5.90 -0.95 19.33
CA ILE A 199 4.45 -0.86 19.22
C ILE A 199 3.83 -2.11 19.82
N ARG A 200 2.83 -1.94 20.68
CA ARG A 200 2.19 -3.05 21.39
C ARG A 200 0.70 -3.14 21.07
N MET A 201 0.18 -4.34 20.87
CA MET A 201 -1.24 -4.58 20.62
C MET A 201 -2.02 -4.41 21.93
N VAL A 202 -3.07 -3.58 21.90
CA VAL A 202 -3.89 -3.25 23.06
C VAL A 202 -5.23 -3.95 22.97
N ALA A 203 -5.89 -3.85 21.81
CA ALA A 203 -7.18 -4.49 21.60
C ALA A 203 -7.48 -4.77 20.13
N ALA A 204 -8.27 -5.81 19.88
CA ALA A 204 -8.90 -6.07 18.61
C ALA A 204 -10.27 -6.73 18.86
N PRO A 205 -11.35 -6.28 18.20
CA PRO A 205 -12.61 -7.00 18.22
C PRO A 205 -12.46 -8.37 17.54
N PRO A 206 -13.35 -9.34 17.80
CA PRO A 206 -13.39 -10.59 17.04
C PRO A 206 -13.60 -10.31 15.55
N SER A 207 -13.07 -11.16 14.66
CA SER A 207 -13.23 -11.00 13.20
C SER A 207 -14.68 -10.95 12.74
N ALA A 208 -15.60 -11.57 13.50
CA ALA A 208 -17.04 -11.48 13.27
C ALA A 208 -17.56 -10.02 13.35
N VAL A 209 -16.88 -9.13 14.06
CA VAL A 209 -17.16 -7.68 14.13
C VAL A 209 -16.18 -6.91 13.25
N GLY A 210 -14.87 -7.13 13.45
CA GLY A 210 -13.79 -6.40 12.77
C GLY A 210 -13.73 -6.61 11.26
N LYS A 211 -14.33 -7.70 10.77
CA LYS A 211 -14.42 -8.05 9.35
C LYS A 211 -15.81 -8.63 9.00
N PHE A 212 -16.86 -8.15 9.68
CA PHE A 212 -18.24 -8.53 9.37
C PHE A 212 -18.55 -8.39 7.87
N GLY A 213 -19.23 -9.39 7.31
CA GLY A 213 -19.54 -9.49 5.87
C GLY A 213 -18.38 -9.99 4.99
N GLY A 214 -17.17 -10.10 5.54
CA GLY A 214 -16.01 -10.70 4.88
C GLY A 214 -15.76 -10.14 3.47
N GLU A 215 -15.46 -11.04 2.54
CA GLU A 215 -15.22 -10.65 1.14
C GLU A 215 -16.50 -10.23 0.41
N THR A 216 -17.69 -10.65 0.84
CA THR A 216 -18.98 -10.28 0.22
C THR A 216 -19.25 -8.79 0.38
N ASP A 217 -18.98 -8.24 1.56
CA ASP A 217 -19.25 -6.83 1.83
C ASP A 217 -18.05 -5.93 1.52
N ASN A 218 -16.84 -6.49 1.32
CA ASN A 218 -15.64 -5.67 1.02
C ASN A 218 -15.87 -4.72 -0.18
N TRP A 219 -15.42 -3.47 -0.12
CA TRP A 219 -15.72 -2.42 -1.11
C TRP A 219 -17.21 -2.08 -1.36
N MET A 220 -18.14 -2.49 -0.48
CA MET A 220 -19.59 -2.19 -0.61
C MET A 220 -20.08 -1.18 0.42
N TRP A 221 -21.14 -0.45 0.03
CA TRP A 221 -22.03 0.36 0.87
C TRP A 221 -23.48 -0.05 0.58
N PRO A 222 -24.41 -0.18 1.57
CA PRO A 222 -24.23 0.05 3.02
C PRO A 222 -23.25 -0.92 3.67
N ARG A 223 -22.70 -0.53 4.83
CA ARG A 223 -21.69 -1.32 5.55
C ARG A 223 -21.94 -1.37 7.05
N HIS A 224 -21.72 -2.54 7.65
CA HIS A 224 -21.98 -2.81 9.08
C HIS A 224 -20.76 -3.40 9.81
N THR A 225 -19.54 -3.08 9.35
CA THR A 225 -18.29 -3.63 9.90
C THR A 225 -17.71 -2.71 10.97
N GLY A 226 -17.42 -3.26 12.16
CA GLY A 226 -16.70 -2.56 13.23
C GLY A 226 -15.19 -2.64 13.03
N ASP A 227 -14.68 -2.09 11.92
CA ASP A 227 -13.30 -2.26 11.45
C ASP A 227 -12.31 -1.37 12.24
N PHE A 228 -11.96 -1.79 13.46
CA PHE A 228 -10.98 -1.10 14.30
C PHE A 228 -10.05 -2.06 15.06
N SER A 229 -8.87 -1.57 15.42
CA SER A 229 -7.97 -2.19 16.38
C SER A 229 -7.18 -1.10 17.12
N LEU A 230 -6.69 -1.43 18.32
CA LEU A 230 -5.96 -0.52 19.19
C LEU A 230 -4.54 -1.02 19.42
N PHE A 231 -3.59 -0.11 19.28
CA PHE A 231 -2.18 -0.33 19.56
C PHE A 231 -1.64 0.80 20.43
N ARG A 232 -0.42 0.67 20.96
CA ARG A 232 0.22 1.74 21.72
C ARG A 232 1.68 1.89 21.37
N ILE A 233 2.12 3.14 21.27
CA ILE A 233 3.52 3.49 21.11
C ILE A 233 4.21 3.50 22.47
N TYR A 234 5.33 2.79 22.57
CA TYR A 234 6.27 2.85 23.68
C TYR A 234 7.56 3.52 23.23
N ALA A 235 8.22 4.19 24.17
CA ALA A 235 9.41 5.00 23.95
C ALA A 235 10.35 4.93 25.15
N GLY A 236 11.55 5.51 24.98
CA GLY A 236 12.49 5.70 26.08
C GLY A 236 12.02 6.78 27.05
N LYS A 237 12.85 7.08 28.06
CA LYS A 237 12.47 7.94 29.19
C LYS A 237 12.17 9.38 28.76
N GLU A 238 12.83 9.86 27.72
CA GLU A 238 12.68 11.21 27.18
C GLU A 238 11.67 11.25 26.01
N GLY A 239 10.97 10.13 25.75
CA GLY A 239 10.04 9.99 24.64
C GLY A 239 10.71 9.71 23.28
N GLU A 240 12.01 9.41 23.29
CA GLU A 240 12.79 9.07 22.10
C GLU A 240 12.44 7.67 21.58
N PRO A 241 12.46 7.44 20.25
CA PRO A 241 12.28 6.11 19.71
C PRO A 241 13.42 5.15 20.11
N VAL A 242 13.02 3.99 20.59
CA VAL A 242 13.90 2.90 21.03
C VAL A 242 13.32 1.56 20.58
N ALA A 243 14.19 0.55 20.49
CA ALA A 243 13.75 -0.82 20.31
C ALA A 243 12.95 -1.31 21.54
N TYR A 244 12.22 -2.41 21.37
CA TYR A 244 11.48 -3.02 22.47
C TYR A 244 12.37 -3.29 23.69
N ASN A 245 11.88 -2.83 24.84
CA ASN A 245 12.40 -3.15 26.16
C ASN A 245 11.21 -3.23 27.13
N PRO A 246 11.14 -4.22 28.02
CA PRO A 246 10.11 -4.28 29.07
C PRO A 246 9.94 -2.98 29.88
N ASP A 247 11.03 -2.24 30.09
CA ASP A 247 11.06 -1.00 30.88
C ASP A 247 10.68 0.26 30.08
N ASN A 248 10.45 0.15 28.77
CA ASN A 248 9.98 1.27 27.96
C ASN A 248 8.64 1.78 28.51
N MET A 249 8.41 3.08 28.35
CA MET A 249 7.21 3.74 28.85
C MET A 249 6.26 4.10 27.70
N PRO A 250 4.95 4.14 27.94
CA PRO A 250 4.00 4.71 26.99
C PRO A 250 4.42 6.10 26.52
N LEU A 251 4.42 6.34 25.20
CA LEU A 251 4.83 7.61 24.64
C LEU A 251 3.89 8.73 25.13
N ARG A 252 4.46 9.76 25.75
CA ARG A 252 3.75 11.00 26.05
C ARG A 252 3.64 11.85 24.79
N THR A 253 2.44 11.96 24.22
CA THR A 253 2.24 12.54 22.89
C THR A 253 2.08 14.06 22.94
N LYS A 254 2.60 14.75 21.91
CA LYS A 254 2.48 16.22 21.76
C LYS A 254 1.03 16.65 21.51
N LYS A 255 0.27 15.79 20.80
CA LYS A 255 -1.13 16.00 20.42
C LYS A 255 -1.84 14.64 20.38
N HIS A 256 -3.12 14.64 20.72
CA HIS A 256 -4.03 13.52 20.48
C HIS A 256 -5.40 14.06 20.08
N LEU A 257 -6.18 13.24 19.39
CA LEU A 257 -7.54 13.54 18.95
C LEU A 257 -8.52 13.27 20.09
N SER A 258 -9.42 14.23 20.35
CA SER A 258 -10.54 14.03 21.26
C SER A 258 -11.64 13.23 20.56
N ILE A 259 -12.22 12.25 21.27
CA ILE A 259 -13.33 11.44 20.75
C ILE A 259 -14.65 12.17 21.02
N SER A 260 -15.39 12.49 19.96
CA SER A 260 -16.76 12.98 20.07
C SER A 260 -17.72 11.79 20.18
N ILE A 261 -18.62 11.83 21.16
CA ILE A 261 -19.74 10.87 21.29
C ILE A 261 -21.07 11.48 20.83
N LYS A 262 -21.02 12.66 20.20
CA LYS A 262 -22.19 13.25 19.54
C LYS A 262 -22.51 12.45 18.28
N GLY A 263 -23.79 12.29 17.97
CA GLY A 263 -24.21 11.73 16.69
C GLY A 263 -23.73 12.57 15.51
N LEU A 264 -23.72 11.97 14.32
CA LEU A 264 -23.46 12.63 13.05
C LEU A 264 -24.76 12.80 12.28
N GLU A 265 -24.91 13.92 11.58
CA GLU A 265 -26.05 14.22 10.72
C GLU A 265 -25.62 14.31 9.26
N GLU A 266 -26.56 14.09 8.34
CA GLU A 266 -26.30 14.29 6.91
C GLU A 266 -25.92 15.75 6.64
N GLY A 267 -24.82 15.97 5.92
CA GLY A 267 -24.31 17.30 5.63
C GLY A 267 -23.28 17.83 6.63
N ASP A 268 -22.98 17.08 7.71
CA ASP A 268 -21.89 17.43 8.61
C ASP A 268 -20.53 17.49 7.88
N TYR A 269 -19.73 18.49 8.24
CA TYR A 269 -18.38 18.63 7.70
C TYR A 269 -17.49 17.47 8.15
N THR A 270 -16.85 16.80 7.20
CA THR A 270 -15.85 15.76 7.44
C THR A 270 -14.55 16.06 6.72
N MET A 271 -13.42 15.87 7.41
CA MET A 271 -12.09 15.86 6.80
C MET A 271 -11.35 14.59 7.20
N ILE A 272 -10.50 14.09 6.32
CA ILE A 272 -9.67 12.91 6.55
C ILE A 272 -8.21 13.30 6.32
N MET A 273 -7.37 12.97 7.30
CA MET A 273 -5.92 13.07 7.20
C MET A 273 -5.35 11.67 7.17
N GLY A 274 -4.41 11.40 6.26
CA GLY A 274 -3.79 10.09 6.18
C GLY A 274 -2.78 10.00 5.05
N PHE A 275 -2.36 8.77 4.77
CA PHE A 275 -1.24 8.47 3.87
C PHE A 275 -1.74 7.63 2.69
N PRO A 276 -2.40 8.25 1.70
CA PRO A 276 -2.85 7.52 0.52
C PRO A 276 -1.66 6.93 -0.23
N GLY A 277 -1.71 5.63 -0.53
CA GLY A 277 -0.56 4.92 -1.10
C GLY A 277 -0.25 5.32 -2.55
N SER A 278 -1.22 5.21 -3.46
CA SER A 278 -1.01 5.55 -4.87
C SER A 278 -2.30 5.98 -5.54
N THR A 279 -2.22 6.99 -6.41
CA THR A 279 -3.28 7.34 -7.35
C THR A 279 -2.71 7.46 -8.76
N SER A 280 -3.59 7.54 -9.75
CA SER A 280 -3.18 7.75 -11.14
C SER A 280 -4.17 8.68 -11.82
N ARG A 281 -4.36 9.86 -11.21
CA ARG A 281 -5.33 10.86 -11.68
C ARG A 281 -5.05 11.32 -13.11
N TYR A 282 -3.79 11.31 -13.54
CA TYR A 282 -3.36 11.85 -14.83
C TYR A 282 -3.21 10.81 -15.94
N LEU A 283 -3.68 9.57 -15.75
CA LEU A 283 -3.61 8.57 -16.82
C LEU A 283 -4.38 9.03 -18.07
N THR A 284 -3.79 8.74 -19.22
CA THR A 284 -4.43 8.79 -20.53
C THR A 284 -5.42 7.65 -20.73
N VAL A 285 -6.22 7.72 -21.79
CA VAL A 285 -7.13 6.66 -22.24
C VAL A 285 -6.38 5.36 -22.48
N SER A 286 -5.21 5.41 -23.13
CA SER A 286 -4.40 4.23 -23.40
C SER A 286 -3.88 3.58 -22.11
N GLU A 287 -3.40 4.36 -21.14
CA GLU A 287 -2.94 3.84 -19.85
C GLU A 287 -4.09 3.28 -18.99
N VAL A 288 -5.29 3.89 -19.04
CA VAL A 288 -6.47 3.32 -18.36
C VAL A 288 -6.83 1.96 -18.96
N LYS A 289 -6.77 1.80 -20.29
CA LYS A 289 -7.00 0.50 -20.95
C LYS A 289 -5.94 -0.52 -20.59
N GLU A 290 -4.65 -0.14 -20.60
CA GLU A 290 -3.57 -1.01 -20.16
C GLU A 290 -3.82 -1.52 -18.73
N ARG A 291 -4.21 -0.63 -17.81
CA ARG A 291 -4.56 -1.04 -16.44
C ARG A 291 -5.69 -2.05 -16.39
N MET A 292 -6.75 -1.84 -17.18
CA MET A 292 -7.89 -2.78 -17.21
C MET A 292 -7.49 -4.15 -17.75
N GLU A 293 -6.76 -4.16 -18.86
CA GLU A 293 -6.56 -5.35 -19.70
C GLU A 293 -5.27 -6.10 -19.35
N ALA A 294 -4.17 -5.38 -19.13
CA ALA A 294 -2.84 -5.94 -18.87
C ALA A 294 -2.53 -6.12 -17.38
N VAL A 295 -3.23 -5.43 -16.48
CA VAL A 295 -3.00 -5.52 -15.03
C VAL A 295 -4.18 -6.16 -14.30
N ASN A 296 -5.34 -5.51 -14.30
CA ASN A 296 -6.49 -5.94 -13.50
C ASN A 296 -7.03 -7.30 -13.98
N SER A 297 -7.24 -7.48 -15.28
CA SER A 297 -7.84 -8.70 -15.82
C SER A 297 -7.03 -9.98 -15.50
N PRO A 298 -5.72 -10.07 -15.79
CA PRO A 298 -4.94 -11.25 -15.41
C PRO A 298 -4.82 -11.44 -13.89
N LEU A 299 -4.69 -10.35 -13.11
CA LEU A 299 -4.69 -10.40 -11.65
C LEU A 299 -5.97 -11.04 -11.11
N ILE A 300 -7.14 -10.62 -11.61
CA ILE A 300 -8.44 -11.15 -11.19
C ILE A 300 -8.48 -12.66 -11.40
N ARG A 301 -8.16 -13.12 -12.62
CA ARG A 301 -8.23 -14.53 -13.00
C ARG A 301 -7.32 -15.41 -12.15
N ILE A 302 -6.06 -15.01 -11.96
CA ILE A 302 -5.07 -15.77 -11.19
C ILE A 302 -5.44 -15.82 -9.71
N ARG A 303 -5.83 -14.67 -9.14
CA ARG A 303 -6.18 -14.60 -7.72
C ARG A 303 -7.46 -15.34 -7.41
N GLU A 304 -8.44 -15.34 -8.31
CA GLU A 304 -9.69 -16.10 -8.14
C GLU A 304 -9.38 -17.60 -8.01
N ALA A 305 -8.57 -18.15 -8.92
CA ALA A 305 -8.16 -19.55 -8.88
C ALA A 305 -7.40 -19.92 -7.60
N ARG A 306 -6.44 -19.07 -7.19
CA ARG A 306 -5.71 -19.24 -5.92
C ARG A 306 -6.63 -19.23 -4.71
N GLN A 307 -7.51 -18.23 -4.64
CA GLN A 307 -8.41 -18.04 -3.49
C GLN A 307 -9.39 -19.20 -3.35
N ALA A 308 -9.87 -19.77 -4.45
CA ALA A 308 -10.74 -20.94 -4.40
C ALA A 308 -10.08 -22.14 -3.68
N VAL A 309 -8.79 -22.37 -3.94
CA VAL A 309 -8.02 -23.41 -3.23
C VAL A 309 -7.85 -23.04 -1.76
N LEU A 310 -7.32 -21.85 -1.47
CA LEU A 310 -7.05 -21.43 -0.09
C LEU A 310 -8.31 -21.42 0.77
N LYS A 311 -9.44 -20.93 0.24
CA LYS A 311 -10.70 -20.89 0.96
C LYS A 311 -11.14 -22.29 1.40
N LYS A 312 -11.08 -23.27 0.50
CA LYS A 312 -11.43 -24.67 0.80
C LYS A 312 -10.55 -25.25 1.90
N GLU A 313 -9.23 -25.00 1.86
CA GLU A 313 -8.29 -25.52 2.85
C GLU A 313 -8.45 -24.81 4.21
N MET A 314 -8.69 -23.50 4.21
CA MET A 314 -8.96 -22.72 5.42
C MET A 314 -10.29 -23.11 6.10
N GLU A 315 -11.33 -23.45 5.33
CA GLU A 315 -12.61 -23.94 5.87
C GLU A 315 -12.48 -25.33 6.52
N ALA A 316 -11.48 -26.12 6.13
CA ALA A 316 -11.29 -27.48 6.62
C ALA A 316 -10.38 -27.57 7.86
N SER A 317 -9.65 -26.52 8.22
CA SER A 317 -8.65 -26.56 9.30
C SER A 317 -8.42 -25.19 9.94
N ASP A 318 -8.64 -25.09 11.26
CA ASP A 318 -8.36 -23.88 12.02
C ASP A 318 -6.88 -23.47 11.97
N LYS A 319 -5.97 -24.45 11.96
CA LYS A 319 -4.55 -24.19 11.77
C LYS A 319 -4.31 -23.46 10.45
N ILE A 320 -4.82 -24.00 9.33
CA ILE A 320 -4.65 -23.39 8.00
C ILE A 320 -5.36 -22.05 7.93
N ARG A 321 -6.56 -21.93 8.50
CA ARG A 321 -7.30 -20.67 8.61
C ARG A 321 -6.44 -19.59 9.26
N ILE A 322 -5.80 -19.88 10.40
CA ILE A 322 -4.92 -18.95 11.10
C ILE A 322 -3.66 -18.66 10.26
N GLN A 323 -2.99 -19.68 9.74
CA GLN A 323 -1.76 -19.55 8.94
C GLN A 323 -1.96 -18.69 7.68
N TYR A 324 -3.09 -18.84 6.98
CA TYR A 324 -3.35 -18.14 5.72
C TYR A 324 -4.28 -16.93 5.86
N ALA A 325 -4.77 -16.59 7.06
CA ALA A 325 -5.72 -15.49 7.26
C ALA A 325 -5.27 -14.18 6.60
N SER A 326 -4.06 -13.72 6.91
CA SER A 326 -3.51 -12.46 6.37
C SER A 326 -3.23 -12.56 4.87
N ALA A 327 -2.61 -13.66 4.41
CA ALA A 327 -2.28 -13.88 3.01
C ALA A 327 -3.52 -13.99 2.11
N TYR A 328 -4.60 -14.59 2.62
CA TYR A 328 -5.90 -14.66 1.94
C TYR A 328 -6.54 -13.27 1.89
N ALA A 329 -6.68 -12.59 3.03
CA ALA A 329 -7.30 -11.27 3.11
C ALA A 329 -6.61 -10.23 2.21
N GLY A 330 -5.27 -10.19 2.21
CA GLY A 330 -4.51 -9.31 1.33
C GLY A 330 -4.70 -9.65 -0.16
N SER A 331 -4.82 -10.94 -0.50
CA SER A 331 -5.09 -11.38 -1.87
C SER A 331 -6.49 -10.95 -2.33
N SER A 332 -7.51 -11.25 -1.51
CA SER A 332 -8.92 -10.96 -1.77
C SER A 332 -9.21 -9.45 -1.85
N ASN A 333 -8.55 -8.64 -1.03
CA ASN A 333 -8.76 -7.20 -1.03
C ASN A 333 -8.47 -6.57 -2.41
N TYR A 334 -7.30 -6.85 -2.97
CA TYR A 334 -6.92 -6.34 -4.29
C TYR A 334 -7.65 -7.05 -5.42
N TRP A 335 -7.98 -8.35 -5.28
CA TRP A 335 -8.81 -9.06 -6.25
C TRP A 335 -10.17 -8.36 -6.41
N LYS A 336 -10.86 -8.08 -5.31
CA LYS A 336 -12.15 -7.39 -5.34
C LYS A 336 -12.02 -5.92 -5.75
N ASN A 337 -10.96 -5.24 -5.33
CA ASN A 337 -10.67 -3.88 -5.77
C ASN A 337 -10.50 -3.80 -7.30
N SER A 338 -9.76 -4.73 -7.92
CA SER A 338 -9.56 -4.77 -9.38
C SER A 338 -10.87 -5.05 -10.13
N ILE A 339 -11.74 -5.93 -9.61
CA ILE A 339 -13.09 -6.15 -10.16
C ILE A 339 -13.90 -4.85 -10.09
N GLY A 340 -13.95 -4.23 -8.91
CA GLY A 340 -14.68 -2.99 -8.67
C GLY A 340 -14.16 -1.84 -9.52
N MET A 341 -12.85 -1.71 -9.69
CA MET A 341 -12.21 -0.69 -10.50
C MET A 341 -12.57 -0.85 -11.98
N ASN A 342 -12.45 -2.06 -12.54
CA ASN A 342 -12.84 -2.31 -13.93
C ASN A 342 -14.33 -2.05 -14.17
N LYS A 343 -15.19 -2.38 -13.20
CA LYS A 343 -16.62 -2.06 -13.24
C LYS A 343 -16.86 -0.56 -13.18
N ALA A 344 -16.25 0.15 -12.23
CA ALA A 344 -16.40 1.60 -12.06
C ALA A 344 -15.89 2.40 -13.27
N ILE A 345 -14.82 1.95 -13.93
CA ILE A 345 -14.34 2.57 -15.17
C ILE A 345 -15.42 2.55 -16.26
N LYS A 346 -16.16 1.44 -16.38
CA LYS A 346 -17.26 1.29 -17.34
C LYS A 346 -18.49 2.09 -16.91
N ASP A 347 -18.96 1.87 -15.68
CA ASP A 347 -20.21 2.43 -15.17
C ASP A 347 -20.17 3.97 -15.09
N ASN A 348 -19.02 4.53 -14.71
CA ASN A 348 -18.83 5.99 -14.59
C ASN A 348 -18.29 6.62 -15.89
N ASN A 349 -18.27 5.89 -17.00
CA ASN A 349 -17.85 6.39 -18.31
C ASN A 349 -16.43 7.03 -18.30
N VAL A 350 -15.51 6.48 -17.50
CA VAL A 350 -14.21 7.10 -17.21
C VAL A 350 -13.36 7.28 -18.47
N LEU A 351 -13.40 6.32 -19.40
CA LEU A 351 -12.65 6.42 -20.65
C LEU A 351 -13.07 7.63 -21.49
N ASN A 352 -14.36 7.95 -21.54
CA ASN A 352 -14.84 9.12 -22.25
C ASN A 352 -14.48 10.42 -21.52
N ILE A 353 -14.55 10.43 -20.19
CA ILE A 353 -14.07 11.57 -19.39
C ILE A 353 -12.57 11.84 -19.68
N LYS A 354 -11.76 10.78 -19.77
CA LYS A 354 -10.34 10.89 -20.13
C LYS A 354 -10.12 11.39 -21.54
N ALA A 355 -10.89 10.90 -22.51
CA ALA A 355 -10.80 11.37 -23.89
C ALA A 355 -11.13 12.87 -24.00
N GLU A 356 -12.12 13.37 -23.25
CA GLU A 356 -12.40 14.82 -23.23
C GLU A 356 -11.28 15.61 -22.54
N GLN A 357 -10.71 15.10 -21.45
CA GLN A 357 -9.54 15.72 -20.80
C GLN A 357 -8.33 15.82 -21.75
N GLU A 358 -8.06 14.78 -22.53
CA GLU A 358 -7.00 14.80 -23.54
C GLU A 358 -7.26 15.83 -24.64
N LYS A 359 -8.50 15.92 -25.14
CA LYS A 359 -8.88 16.95 -26.13
C LYS A 359 -8.69 18.36 -25.59
N ASP A 360 -9.09 18.61 -24.35
CA ASP A 360 -8.91 19.90 -23.71
C ASP A 360 -7.42 20.22 -23.49
N PHE A 361 -6.61 19.22 -23.11
CA PHE A 361 -5.16 19.38 -23.01
C PHE A 361 -4.50 19.68 -24.36
N ILE A 362 -4.90 19.01 -25.43
CA ILE A 362 -4.39 19.27 -26.78
C ILE A 362 -4.74 20.70 -27.23
N ARG A 363 -5.97 21.16 -26.95
CA ARG A 363 -6.39 22.55 -27.22
C ARG A 363 -5.51 23.55 -26.47
N PHE A 364 -5.33 23.32 -25.17
CA PHE A 364 -4.44 24.13 -24.33
C PHE A 364 -2.99 24.14 -24.86
N ALA A 365 -2.45 22.99 -25.28
CA ALA A 365 -1.12 22.88 -25.84
C ALA A 365 -0.95 23.70 -27.13
N GLY A 366 -1.96 23.66 -28.00
CA GLY A 366 -2.02 24.48 -29.22
C GLY A 366 -2.08 25.97 -28.93
N GLU A 367 -2.92 26.39 -27.98
CA GLU A 367 -3.01 27.80 -27.54
C GLU A 367 -1.70 28.32 -26.94
N ARG A 368 -0.94 27.45 -26.25
CA ARG A 368 0.38 27.76 -25.71
C ARG A 368 1.51 27.67 -26.73
N ASN A 369 1.22 27.19 -27.94
CA ASN A 369 2.21 26.92 -28.98
C ASN A 369 3.41 26.08 -28.47
N ASN A 370 3.13 25.10 -27.60
CA ASN A 370 4.16 24.24 -27.01
C ASN A 370 4.22 22.90 -27.76
N ALA A 371 5.27 22.72 -28.56
CA ALA A 371 5.42 21.55 -29.43
C ALA A 371 5.55 20.22 -28.65
N ASP A 372 6.12 20.23 -27.45
CA ASP A 372 6.28 19.03 -26.63
C ASP A 372 4.92 18.60 -26.07
N TYR A 373 4.12 19.55 -25.58
CA TYR A 373 2.78 19.27 -25.06
C TYR A 373 1.85 18.76 -26.16
N MET A 374 2.00 19.27 -27.39
CA MET A 374 1.18 18.83 -28.53
C MET A 374 1.46 17.37 -28.94
N LYS A 375 2.65 16.83 -28.64
CA LYS A 375 3.06 15.48 -29.02
C LYS A 375 2.89 14.45 -27.91
N VAL A 376 2.96 14.87 -26.64
CA VAL A 376 3.10 13.97 -25.50
C VAL A 376 2.04 12.87 -25.41
N ILE A 377 0.76 13.18 -25.69
CA ILE A 377 -0.31 12.16 -25.63
C ILE A 377 -0.08 11.06 -26.67
N LYS A 378 0.30 11.43 -27.89
CA LYS A 378 0.59 10.46 -28.96
C LYS A 378 1.83 9.62 -28.64
N GLU A 379 2.83 10.22 -28.02
CA GLU A 379 4.04 9.52 -27.59
C GLU A 379 3.73 8.51 -26.48
N ILE A 380 2.90 8.90 -25.49
CA ILE A 380 2.38 7.99 -24.47
C ILE A 380 1.61 6.84 -25.11
N ASP A 381 0.65 7.11 -26.00
CA ASP A 381 -0.14 6.08 -26.67
C ASP A 381 0.74 5.08 -27.43
N THR A 382 1.74 5.57 -28.14
CA THR A 382 2.69 4.73 -28.88
C THR A 382 3.47 3.84 -27.92
N LYS A 383 3.97 4.39 -26.81
CA LYS A 383 4.73 3.63 -25.82
C LYS A 383 3.86 2.61 -25.10
N VAL A 384 2.64 2.97 -24.69
CA VAL A 384 1.67 2.06 -24.06
C VAL A 384 1.38 0.87 -24.98
N ALA A 385 1.14 1.12 -26.27
CA ALA A 385 0.90 0.04 -27.22
C ALA A 385 2.09 -0.94 -27.36
N GLU A 386 3.33 -0.43 -27.28
CA GLU A 386 4.54 -1.27 -27.29
C GLU A 386 4.67 -2.11 -26.00
N ILE A 387 4.37 -1.53 -24.82
CA ILE A 387 4.60 -2.19 -23.53
C ILE A 387 3.44 -3.05 -23.03
N GLN A 388 2.21 -2.81 -23.47
CA GLN A 388 1.02 -3.48 -22.95
C GLN A 388 1.11 -5.03 -22.99
N PRO A 389 1.60 -5.68 -24.07
CA PRO A 389 1.78 -7.13 -24.07
C PRO A 389 2.81 -7.61 -23.04
N LEU A 390 3.88 -6.85 -22.84
CA LEU A 390 4.91 -7.15 -21.84
C LEU A 390 4.37 -6.95 -20.42
N MET A 391 3.54 -5.93 -20.21
CA MET A 391 2.87 -5.69 -18.93
C MET A 391 1.91 -6.83 -18.58
N TYR A 392 1.16 -7.35 -19.55
CA TYR A 392 0.29 -8.51 -19.35
C TYR A 392 1.11 -9.74 -18.93
N GLN A 393 2.19 -10.04 -19.67
CA GLN A 393 3.08 -11.16 -19.36
C GLN A 393 3.70 -11.02 -17.97
N ARG A 394 4.23 -9.83 -17.65
CA ARG A 394 4.82 -9.52 -16.34
C ARG A 394 3.81 -9.69 -15.21
N THR A 395 2.58 -9.25 -15.41
CA THR A 395 1.51 -9.40 -14.42
C THR A 395 1.19 -10.87 -14.20
N CYS A 396 1.00 -11.65 -15.27
CA CYS A 396 0.76 -13.09 -15.16
C CYS A 396 1.89 -13.81 -14.42
N LEU A 397 3.14 -13.51 -14.77
CA LEU A 397 4.32 -14.13 -14.15
C LEU A 397 4.41 -13.77 -12.66
N THR A 398 4.18 -12.50 -12.34
CA THR A 398 4.27 -11.98 -10.97
C THR A 398 3.14 -12.53 -10.10
N GLU A 399 1.89 -12.47 -10.58
CA GLU A 399 0.73 -12.95 -9.81
C GLU A 399 0.75 -14.48 -9.65
N THR A 400 1.28 -15.23 -10.62
CA THR A 400 1.39 -16.70 -10.53
C THR A 400 2.55 -17.11 -9.62
N PHE A 401 3.79 -16.77 -9.99
CA PHE A 401 4.98 -17.37 -9.37
C PHE A 401 5.57 -16.53 -8.23
N ARG A 402 5.35 -15.20 -8.21
CA ARG A 402 5.88 -14.30 -7.16
C ARG A 402 4.86 -13.88 -6.11
N ARG A 403 3.58 -14.17 -6.30
CA ARG A 403 2.52 -13.83 -5.32
C ARG A 403 1.62 -15.02 -5.06
N GLY A 404 1.32 -15.81 -6.08
CA GLY A 404 0.39 -16.93 -5.99
C GLY A 404 0.95 -18.11 -5.22
N ILE A 405 2.08 -18.64 -5.71
CA ILE A 405 2.79 -19.78 -5.13
C ILE A 405 3.78 -19.27 -4.07
N ALA A 406 3.71 -19.80 -2.86
CA ALA A 406 4.57 -19.42 -1.74
C ALA A 406 5.92 -20.16 -1.76
N PHE A 407 5.92 -21.41 -2.21
CA PHE A 407 7.09 -22.24 -2.40
C PHE A 407 7.98 -21.66 -3.49
N ARG A 408 9.14 -21.15 -3.08
CA ARG A 408 10.04 -20.42 -3.96
C ARG A 408 11.46 -20.91 -3.78
N ALA A 409 12.18 -20.93 -4.89
CA ALA A 409 13.63 -21.00 -4.79
C ALA A 409 14.15 -19.66 -4.24
N PRO A 410 15.24 -19.66 -3.47
CA PRO A 410 16.05 -18.47 -3.24
C PRO A 410 16.39 -17.75 -4.56
N SER A 411 16.80 -16.48 -4.47
CA SER A 411 17.23 -15.71 -5.65
C SER A 411 18.17 -16.54 -6.53
N TYR A 412 17.99 -16.50 -7.86
CA TYR A 412 18.87 -17.22 -8.80
C TYR A 412 20.34 -16.87 -8.58
N THR A 413 20.62 -15.62 -8.17
CA THR A 413 21.97 -15.15 -7.81
C THR A 413 22.59 -15.94 -6.67
N LEU A 414 21.81 -16.46 -5.72
CA LEU A 414 22.32 -17.27 -4.61
C LEU A 414 22.81 -18.64 -5.11
N TYR A 415 22.11 -19.22 -6.07
CA TYR A 415 22.55 -20.45 -6.74
C TYR A 415 23.80 -20.23 -7.58
N ASP A 416 23.83 -19.14 -8.37
CA ASP A 416 24.99 -18.78 -9.20
C ASP A 416 26.23 -18.50 -8.33
N ASP A 417 26.07 -17.76 -7.23
CA ASP A 417 27.13 -17.47 -6.27
C ASP A 417 27.67 -18.74 -5.62
N MET A 418 26.78 -19.69 -5.27
CA MET A 418 27.18 -20.98 -4.71
C MET A 418 27.93 -21.82 -5.74
N ALA A 419 27.43 -21.89 -6.98
CA ALA A 419 28.11 -22.60 -8.06
C ALA A 419 29.51 -22.01 -8.33
N ALA A 420 29.61 -20.67 -8.36
CA ALA A 420 30.88 -19.96 -8.52
C ALA A 420 31.84 -20.23 -7.35
N ALA A 421 31.35 -20.19 -6.11
CA ALA A 421 32.14 -20.45 -4.92
C ALA A 421 32.65 -21.90 -4.86
N ILE A 422 31.81 -22.87 -5.24
CA ILE A 422 32.19 -24.30 -5.37
C ILE A 422 33.27 -24.46 -6.44
N LYS A 423 33.09 -23.86 -7.62
CA LYS A 423 34.07 -23.91 -8.72
C LYS A 423 35.41 -23.30 -8.31
N ALA A 424 35.38 -22.21 -7.56
CA ALA A 424 36.56 -21.55 -7.00
C ALA A 424 37.15 -22.25 -5.77
N LYS A 425 36.51 -23.29 -5.25
CA LYS A 425 36.85 -23.97 -3.98
C LYS A 425 36.98 -23.00 -2.80
N ASN A 426 36.20 -21.92 -2.79
CA ASN A 426 36.23 -20.90 -1.74
C ASN A 426 35.34 -21.35 -0.56
N LEU A 427 35.95 -22.04 0.41
CA LEU A 427 35.25 -22.65 1.55
C LEU A 427 34.53 -21.62 2.44
N ASP A 428 35.12 -20.45 2.64
CA ASP A 428 34.53 -19.38 3.47
C ASP A 428 33.27 -18.83 2.81
N ARG A 429 33.33 -18.55 1.49
CA ARG A 429 32.16 -18.09 0.74
C ARG A 429 31.07 -19.15 0.68
N ILE A 430 31.42 -20.43 0.51
CA ILE A 430 30.46 -21.53 0.56
C ILE A 430 29.75 -21.56 1.93
N THR A 431 30.49 -21.41 3.03
CA THR A 431 29.93 -21.43 4.38
C THR A 431 28.98 -20.26 4.62
N GLN A 432 29.34 -19.06 4.17
CA GLN A 432 28.46 -17.89 4.22
C GLN A 432 27.17 -18.14 3.42
N LEU A 433 27.28 -18.60 2.18
CA LEU A 433 26.15 -18.83 1.30
C LEU A 433 25.22 -19.94 1.82
N LYS A 434 25.74 -20.97 2.50
CA LYS A 434 24.90 -21.95 3.21
C LYS A 434 24.01 -21.28 4.25
N GLY A 435 24.55 -20.33 5.01
CA GLY A 435 23.75 -19.54 5.95
C GLY A 435 22.65 -18.72 5.25
N ASP A 436 22.94 -18.17 4.07
CA ASP A 436 21.94 -17.43 3.30
C ASP A 436 20.87 -18.34 2.68
N PHE A 437 21.22 -19.58 2.31
CA PHE A 437 20.26 -20.61 1.91
C PHE A 437 19.34 -21.02 3.07
N ILE A 438 19.88 -21.17 4.28
CA ILE A 438 19.08 -21.48 5.49
C ILE A 438 18.09 -20.34 5.76
N LYS A 439 18.53 -19.08 5.72
CA LYS A 439 17.62 -17.93 5.89
C LYS A 439 16.52 -17.90 4.84
N ALA A 440 16.84 -18.25 3.58
CA ALA A 440 15.85 -18.31 2.52
C ALA A 440 14.84 -19.46 2.73
N TYR A 441 15.30 -20.60 3.24
CA TYR A 441 14.44 -21.71 3.66
C TYR A 441 13.51 -21.27 4.80
N GLU A 442 14.04 -20.68 5.86
CA GLU A 442 13.28 -20.19 7.03
C GLU A 442 12.27 -19.09 6.67
N LEU A 443 12.56 -18.28 5.64
CA LEU A 443 11.64 -17.26 5.15
C LEU A 443 10.34 -17.89 4.60
N ILE A 444 10.45 -19.05 3.94
CA ILE A 444 9.32 -19.79 3.37
C ILE A 444 8.69 -20.66 4.45
N HIS A 445 9.50 -21.48 5.11
CA HIS A 445 9.09 -22.44 6.14
C HIS A 445 8.93 -21.79 7.51
N ASN A 446 8.15 -20.73 7.53
CA ASN A 446 7.77 -20.04 8.75
C ASN A 446 6.44 -20.61 9.30
N LYS A 447 6.00 -20.08 10.44
CA LYS A 447 4.78 -20.55 11.13
C LYS A 447 3.51 -20.47 10.28
N ASP A 448 3.47 -19.62 9.25
CA ASP A 448 2.30 -19.32 8.43
C ASP A 448 2.28 -20.09 7.09
N TYR A 449 3.29 -20.92 6.83
CA TYR A 449 3.37 -21.76 5.63
C TYR A 449 2.83 -23.17 5.88
N ASP A 450 2.05 -23.67 4.92
CA ASP A 450 1.64 -25.07 4.86
C ASP A 450 1.99 -25.64 3.47
N HIS A 451 2.88 -26.64 3.48
CA HIS A 451 3.49 -27.19 2.27
C HIS A 451 2.45 -27.85 1.33
N GLU A 452 1.49 -28.59 1.89
CA GLU A 452 0.46 -29.28 1.10
C GLU A 452 -0.60 -28.31 0.55
N THR A 453 -0.97 -27.29 1.32
CA THR A 453 -1.86 -26.22 0.84
C THR A 453 -1.24 -25.50 -0.36
N ASP A 454 0.05 -25.14 -0.27
CA ASP A 454 0.73 -24.46 -1.37
C ASP A 454 0.95 -25.35 -2.59
N ARG A 455 1.22 -26.65 -2.38
CA ARG A 455 1.27 -27.67 -3.44
C ARG A 455 -0.04 -27.68 -4.25
N LYS A 456 -1.19 -27.67 -3.57
CA LYS A 456 -2.52 -27.59 -4.22
C LYS A 456 -2.71 -26.30 -5.00
N VAL A 457 -2.24 -25.16 -4.46
CA VAL A 457 -2.24 -23.87 -5.17
C VAL A 457 -1.40 -23.96 -6.45
N ALA A 458 -0.18 -24.49 -6.37
CA ALA A 458 0.70 -24.66 -7.52
C ALA A 458 0.05 -25.53 -8.61
N LYS A 459 -0.62 -26.63 -8.23
CA LYS A 459 -1.33 -27.53 -9.17
C LYS A 459 -2.42 -26.84 -9.98
N VAL A 460 -3.02 -25.77 -9.44
CA VAL A 460 -4.00 -24.94 -10.15
C VAL A 460 -3.33 -23.84 -10.97
N LEU A 461 -2.29 -23.19 -10.43
CA LEU A 461 -1.72 -21.99 -11.03
C LEU A 461 -0.77 -22.26 -12.21
N PHE A 462 0.01 -23.35 -12.19
CA PHE A 462 0.89 -23.71 -13.31
C PHE A 462 0.14 -23.94 -14.65
N PRO A 463 -0.93 -24.77 -14.70
CA PRO A 463 -1.70 -24.93 -15.93
C PRO A 463 -2.43 -23.63 -16.32
N LEU A 464 -2.95 -22.87 -15.35
CA LEU A 464 -3.61 -21.59 -15.63
C LEU A 464 -2.67 -20.58 -16.30
N TYR A 465 -1.43 -20.47 -15.84
CA TYR A 465 -0.44 -19.62 -16.50
C TYR A 465 -0.16 -20.06 -17.94
N ALA A 466 -0.07 -21.38 -18.20
CA ALA A 466 0.11 -21.88 -19.56
C ALA A 466 -1.06 -21.55 -20.47
N ASP A 467 -2.30 -21.59 -19.97
CA ASP A 467 -3.48 -21.17 -20.72
C ASP A 467 -3.45 -19.67 -21.06
N MET A 468 -2.95 -18.85 -20.15
CA MET A 468 -2.90 -17.38 -20.31
C MET A 468 -1.75 -16.88 -21.20
N ILE A 469 -0.66 -17.63 -21.31
CA ILE A 469 0.58 -17.18 -21.97
C ILE A 469 0.93 -18.10 -23.15
N PRO A 470 1.17 -17.55 -24.36
CA PRO A 470 1.60 -18.33 -25.52
C PRO A 470 2.89 -19.13 -25.25
N ALA A 471 3.00 -20.33 -25.82
CA ALA A 471 4.09 -21.28 -25.50
C ALA A 471 5.50 -20.71 -25.68
N ASN A 472 5.73 -19.89 -26.71
CA ASN A 472 7.01 -19.25 -26.99
C ASN A 472 7.38 -18.11 -26.03
N LEU A 473 6.49 -17.74 -25.10
CA LEU A 473 6.67 -16.66 -24.12
C LEU A 473 6.67 -17.19 -22.68
N ARG A 474 6.59 -18.52 -22.49
CA ARG A 474 6.59 -19.16 -21.17
C ARG A 474 8.03 -19.33 -20.67
N PRO A 475 8.27 -19.31 -19.34
CA PRO A 475 9.57 -19.65 -18.79
C PRO A 475 10.02 -21.07 -19.17
N ASP A 476 11.32 -21.30 -19.27
CA ASP A 476 11.92 -22.57 -19.71
C ASP A 476 11.47 -23.80 -18.92
N VAL A 477 11.00 -23.61 -17.69
CA VAL A 477 10.40 -24.67 -16.86
C VAL A 477 9.28 -25.42 -17.60
N TYR A 478 8.53 -24.76 -18.48
CA TYR A 478 7.49 -25.40 -19.29
C TYR A 478 8.05 -26.36 -20.35
N ASN A 479 9.27 -26.13 -20.83
CA ASN A 479 9.98 -27.08 -21.68
C ASN A 479 10.41 -28.32 -20.89
N VAL A 480 10.86 -28.13 -19.64
CA VAL A 480 11.17 -29.25 -18.71
C VAL A 480 9.93 -30.09 -18.44
N ILE A 481 8.79 -29.46 -18.11
CA ILE A 481 7.50 -30.13 -17.91
C ILE A 481 7.11 -30.96 -19.15
N THR A 482 7.25 -30.38 -20.34
CA THR A 482 6.90 -31.05 -21.59
C THR A 482 7.80 -32.26 -21.85
N ARG A 483 9.12 -32.12 -21.68
CA ARG A 483 10.11 -33.14 -22.02
C ARG A 483 10.22 -34.25 -20.99
N GLU A 484 10.30 -33.90 -19.71
CA GLU A 484 10.60 -34.84 -18.63
C GLU A 484 9.33 -35.39 -17.99
N PHE A 485 8.27 -34.59 -17.92
CA PHE A 485 7.00 -34.95 -17.31
C PHE A 485 5.88 -35.20 -18.34
N LYS A 486 6.22 -35.22 -19.64
CA LYS A 486 5.27 -35.45 -20.75
C LYS A 486 4.06 -34.50 -20.74
N GLY A 487 4.27 -33.27 -20.28
CA GLY A 487 3.23 -32.25 -20.17
C GLY A 487 2.34 -32.38 -18.91
N ASP A 488 2.64 -33.32 -18.01
CA ASP A 488 1.88 -33.52 -16.78
C ASP A 488 2.33 -32.54 -15.68
N TYR A 489 1.57 -31.46 -15.50
CA TYR A 489 1.85 -30.45 -14.48
C TYR A 489 1.81 -31.03 -13.06
N ASN A 490 0.92 -31.97 -12.78
CA ASN A 490 0.78 -32.52 -11.43
C ASN A 490 2.03 -33.32 -11.05
N LYS A 491 2.52 -34.18 -11.94
CA LYS A 491 3.76 -34.93 -11.69
C LYS A 491 4.98 -34.04 -11.50
N PHE A 492 5.07 -32.96 -12.28
CA PHE A 492 6.15 -31.98 -12.12
C PHE A 492 6.10 -31.30 -10.74
N ILE A 493 4.91 -30.87 -10.33
CA ILE A 493 4.71 -30.19 -9.04
C ILE A 493 4.96 -31.16 -7.89
N ASP A 494 4.45 -32.39 -7.97
CA ASP A 494 4.73 -33.42 -6.96
C ASP A 494 6.24 -33.66 -6.85
N ALA A 495 6.96 -33.80 -7.97
CA ALA A 495 8.41 -33.96 -7.93
C ALA A 495 9.16 -32.78 -7.28
N ILE A 496 8.72 -31.53 -7.52
CA ILE A 496 9.31 -30.36 -6.85
C ILE A 496 9.08 -30.40 -5.35
N TYR A 497 7.84 -30.64 -4.94
CA TYR A 497 7.46 -30.57 -3.54
C TYR A 497 7.94 -31.81 -2.75
N ASP A 498 8.18 -32.95 -3.40
CA ASP A 498 8.67 -34.16 -2.74
C ASP A 498 10.20 -34.26 -2.69
N HIS A 499 10.92 -33.59 -3.59
CA HIS A 499 12.35 -33.85 -3.81
C HIS A 499 13.25 -32.61 -3.83
N SER A 500 12.68 -31.40 -3.84
CA SER A 500 13.51 -30.19 -3.73
C SER A 500 14.22 -30.15 -2.38
N ILE A 501 15.46 -29.65 -2.35
CA ILE A 501 16.13 -29.32 -1.08
C ILE A 501 15.43 -28.19 -0.31
N MET A 502 14.52 -27.48 -0.98
CA MET A 502 13.68 -26.45 -0.38
C MET A 502 12.32 -27.00 0.07
N ALA A 503 12.03 -28.29 -0.15
CA ALA A 503 10.76 -28.93 0.20
C ALA A 503 10.44 -28.83 1.69
#